data_AF-A0A391PN58-F1
#
_entry.id   AF-A0A391PN58-F1
#
_cell.length_a   1.000
_cell.length_b   1.000
_cell.length_c   1.000
_cell.angle_alpha   90.00
_cell.angle_beta   90.00
_cell.angle_gamma   90.00
#
_symmetry.space_group_name_H-M   'P 1'
#
loop_
_entity.id
_entity.type
_entity.pdbx_description
1 polymer ?
#
loop_
_entity_poly.entity_id
_entity_poly.type
_entity_poly.pdbx_seq_one_letter_code
_entity_poly.pdbx_strand_id
1 'polypeptide(L)'
;MTAPTTDEAAKVLADPSAYADDDRLHTALTHLRATNPVAWVDNPPYRPFWAITKHADIMAIERDNNLFISEPRPLLMQADAEDLLKAQADAGMGLRTLIHMDDPHHRKIRAIGADWFRPKAMRDLKVRVDELAKRYVDRMRAMPARNATSSRRSRSSSRST
;
A
#
# COMPACT_ATOMS: atom_id res chain seq x y z
N MET A 1 7.58 -0.07 -32.75
CA MET A 1 7.21 -1.05 -31.70
C MET A 1 5.80 -0.72 -31.27
N THR A 2 4.85 -1.64 -31.48
CA THR A 2 3.47 -1.48 -31.00
C THR A 2 3.48 -1.53 -29.47
N ALA A 3 2.71 -0.66 -28.81
CA ALA A 3 2.58 -0.70 -27.35
C ALA A 3 2.08 -2.09 -26.92
N PRO A 4 2.64 -2.69 -25.86
CA PRO A 4 2.11 -3.95 -25.35
C PRO A 4 0.64 -3.75 -24.95
N THR A 5 -0.22 -4.70 -25.31
CA THR A 5 -1.64 -4.67 -24.92
C THR A 5 -1.76 -5.09 -23.45
N THR A 6 -2.55 -4.34 -22.68
CA THR A 6 -2.83 -4.65 -21.27
C THR A 6 -3.60 -5.97 -21.15
N ASP A 7 -3.13 -6.88 -20.29
CA ASP A 7 -3.92 -8.03 -19.84
C ASP A 7 -5.01 -7.53 -18.87
N GLU A 8 -6.28 -7.87 -19.12
CA GLU A 8 -7.40 -7.45 -18.27
C GLU A 8 -7.22 -7.90 -16.81
N ALA A 9 -6.60 -9.06 -16.58
CA ALA A 9 -6.30 -9.54 -15.23
C ALA A 9 -5.33 -8.59 -14.50
N ALA A 10 -4.43 -7.91 -15.21
CA ALA A 10 -3.47 -6.99 -14.60
C ALA A 10 -4.10 -5.68 -14.10
N LYS A 11 -5.27 -5.30 -14.63
CA LYS A 11 -5.97 -4.07 -14.22
C LYS A 11 -6.43 -4.09 -12.76
N VAL A 12 -6.60 -5.27 -12.15
CA VAL A 12 -6.96 -5.36 -10.72
C VAL A 12 -5.95 -4.66 -9.82
N LEU A 13 -4.68 -4.57 -10.24
CA LEU A 13 -3.63 -3.88 -9.48
C LEU A 13 -3.85 -2.36 -9.43
N ALA A 14 -4.59 -1.81 -10.39
CA ALA A 14 -4.95 -0.40 -10.50
C ALA A 14 -6.44 -0.13 -10.17
N ASP A 15 -7.18 -1.12 -9.67
CA ASP A 15 -8.56 -0.98 -9.21
C ASP A 15 -8.62 -1.10 -7.67
N PRO A 16 -8.82 0.02 -6.93
CA PRO A 16 -8.90 -0.01 -5.48
C PRO A 16 -9.98 -0.96 -4.93
N SER A 17 -11.08 -1.18 -5.67
CA SER A 17 -12.15 -2.07 -5.22
C SER A 17 -11.75 -3.55 -5.20
N ALA A 18 -10.75 -3.94 -6.01
CA ALA A 18 -10.24 -5.31 -6.02
C ALA A 18 -9.57 -5.69 -4.69
N TYR A 19 -9.05 -4.74 -3.93
CA TYR A 19 -8.44 -4.99 -2.61
C TYR A 19 -9.49 -5.21 -1.51
N ALA A 20 -10.78 -5.08 -1.81
CA ALA A 20 -11.88 -5.48 -0.94
C ALA A 20 -12.50 -6.83 -1.36
N ASP A 21 -11.95 -7.47 -2.40
CA ASP A 21 -12.42 -8.73 -2.97
C ASP A 21 -11.22 -9.66 -3.21
N ASP A 22 -10.86 -10.40 -2.15
CA ASP A 22 -9.72 -11.31 -2.13
C ASP A 22 -9.77 -12.35 -3.26
N ASP A 23 -10.96 -12.91 -3.54
CA ASP A 23 -11.12 -13.95 -4.56
C ASP A 23 -10.83 -13.40 -5.96
N ARG A 24 -11.36 -12.21 -6.29
CA ARG A 24 -11.09 -11.53 -7.56
C ARG A 24 -9.62 -11.20 -7.71
N LEU A 25 -8.99 -10.63 -6.68
CA LEU A 25 -7.58 -10.25 -6.70
C LEU A 25 -6.68 -11.48 -6.86
N HIS A 26 -6.89 -12.53 -6.06
CA HIS A 26 -6.06 -13.73 -6.10
C HIS A 26 -6.24 -14.56 -7.37
N THR A 27 -7.45 -14.60 -7.95
CA THR A 27 -7.71 -15.24 -9.23
C THR A 27 -6.90 -14.58 -10.34
N ALA A 28 -6.95 -13.25 -10.43
CA ALA A 28 -6.20 -12.48 -11.42
C ALA A 28 -4.68 -12.64 -11.25
N LEU A 29 -4.17 -12.55 -10.02
CA LEU A 29 -2.74 -12.75 -9.75
C LEU A 29 -2.27 -14.18 -10.06
N THR A 30 -3.14 -15.19 -9.88
CA THR A 30 -2.82 -16.58 -10.24
C THR A 30 -2.70 -16.76 -11.75
N HIS A 31 -3.62 -16.17 -12.51
CA HIS A 31 -3.54 -16.13 -13.98
C HIS A 31 -2.24 -15.46 -14.44
N LEU A 32 -1.94 -14.25 -13.97
CA LEU A 32 -0.75 -13.51 -14.38
C LEU A 32 0.54 -14.27 -14.11
N ARG A 33 0.69 -14.88 -12.93
CA ARG A 33 1.88 -15.69 -12.62
C ARG A 33 2.07 -16.86 -13.58
N ALA A 34 0.98 -17.44 -14.08
CA ALA A 34 1.01 -18.60 -14.97
C ALA A 34 1.25 -18.21 -16.43
N THR A 35 0.64 -17.12 -16.90
CA THR A 35 0.53 -16.82 -18.34
C THR A 35 1.25 -15.55 -18.77
N ASN A 36 1.37 -14.54 -17.89
CA ASN A 36 1.93 -13.24 -18.21
C ASN A 36 2.56 -12.57 -16.96
N PRO A 37 3.71 -13.08 -16.46
CA PRO A 37 4.22 -12.70 -15.15
C PRO A 37 4.84 -11.30 -15.08
N VAL A 38 5.14 -10.71 -16.25
CA VAL A 38 5.64 -9.35 -16.45
C VAL A 38 4.68 -8.65 -17.42
N ALA A 39 3.59 -8.12 -16.88
CA ALA A 39 2.49 -7.58 -17.67
C ALA A 39 2.56 -6.05 -17.75
N TRP A 40 2.35 -5.48 -18.93
CA TRP A 40 2.15 -4.04 -19.08
C TRP A 40 0.74 -3.67 -18.63
N VAL A 41 0.62 -2.62 -17.81
CA VAL A 41 -0.64 -2.10 -17.31
C VAL A 41 -0.80 -0.66 -17.76
N ASP A 42 -1.67 -0.44 -18.73
CA ASP A 42 -2.20 0.87 -19.09
C ASP A 42 -3.65 0.96 -18.63
N ASN A 43 -3.87 1.67 -17.51
CA ASN A 43 -5.17 1.81 -16.87
C ASN A 43 -5.31 3.20 -16.21
N PRO A 44 -5.89 4.19 -16.91
CA PRO A 44 -6.17 5.50 -16.34
C PRO A 44 -6.98 5.41 -15.03
N PRO A 45 -6.78 6.32 -14.07
CA PRO A 45 -5.99 7.57 -14.16
C PRO A 45 -4.51 7.42 -13.75
N TYR A 46 -4.01 6.19 -13.65
CA TYR A 46 -2.59 5.94 -13.35
C TYR A 46 -1.75 6.08 -14.62
N ARG A 47 -0.50 6.53 -14.50
CA ARG A 47 0.44 6.39 -15.62
C ARG A 47 0.77 4.90 -15.80
N PRO A 48 1.03 4.42 -17.03
CA PRO A 48 1.31 3.02 -17.28
C PRO A 48 2.51 2.50 -16.47
N PHE A 49 2.46 1.21 -16.11
CA PHE A 49 3.50 0.53 -15.33
C PHE A 49 3.61 -0.95 -15.67
N TRP A 50 4.69 -1.59 -15.23
CA TRP A 50 4.88 -3.03 -15.32
C TRP A 50 4.43 -3.72 -14.03
N ALA A 51 3.53 -4.70 -14.15
CA ALA A 51 3.16 -5.60 -13.07
C ALA A 51 4.11 -6.81 -13.04
N ILE A 52 4.85 -6.93 -11.94
CA ILE A 52 5.77 -8.05 -11.68
C ILE A 52 5.13 -8.97 -10.64
N THR A 53 4.78 -10.20 -11.04
CA THR A 53 3.92 -11.07 -10.23
C THR A 53 4.59 -12.32 -9.69
N LYS A 54 5.83 -12.62 -10.12
CA LYS A 54 6.62 -13.73 -9.60
C LYS A 54 7.59 -13.26 -8.52
N HIS A 55 7.63 -14.00 -7.42
CA HIS A 55 8.54 -13.75 -6.30
C HIS A 55 10.02 -13.67 -6.74
N ALA A 56 10.47 -14.55 -7.64
CA ALA A 56 11.86 -14.53 -8.10
C ALA A 56 12.23 -13.22 -8.80
N ASP A 57 11.32 -12.68 -9.63
CA ASP A 57 11.53 -11.44 -10.38
C ASP A 57 11.48 -10.22 -9.45
N ILE A 58 10.54 -10.20 -8.49
CA ILE A 58 10.47 -9.18 -7.44
C ILE A 58 11.79 -9.15 -6.65
N MET A 59 12.27 -10.30 -6.20
CA MET A 59 13.51 -10.40 -5.43
C MET A 59 14.77 -10.08 -6.25
N ALA A 60 14.72 -10.21 -7.58
CA ALA A 60 15.81 -9.79 -8.46
C ALA A 60 15.83 -8.26 -8.58
N ILE A 61 14.67 -7.64 -8.81
CA ILE A 61 14.50 -6.18 -8.89
C ILE A 61 14.89 -5.52 -7.57
N GLU A 62 14.36 -5.99 -6.44
CA GLU A 62 14.63 -5.39 -5.12
C GLU A 62 16.11 -5.46 -4.71
N ARG A 63 16.88 -6.40 -5.25
CA ARG A 63 18.32 -6.55 -4.95
C ARG A 63 19.21 -5.67 -5.84
N ASP A 64 18.76 -5.33 -7.04
CA ASP A 64 19.51 -4.49 -7.97
C ASP A 64 19.03 -3.04 -7.90
N ASN A 65 19.24 -2.42 -6.74
CA ASN A 65 18.86 -1.04 -6.47
C ASN A 65 19.74 0.02 -7.17
N ASN A 66 20.75 -0.42 -7.94
CA ASN A 66 21.49 0.45 -8.85
C ASN A 66 20.78 0.58 -10.19
N LEU A 67 20.20 -0.52 -10.69
CA LEU A 67 19.43 -0.53 -11.93
C LEU A 67 17.98 -0.08 -11.71
N PHE A 68 17.34 -0.59 -10.66
CA PHE A 68 15.95 -0.29 -10.30
C PHE A 68 15.91 0.69 -9.14
N ILE A 69 15.95 1.97 -9.48
CA ILE A 69 15.86 3.08 -8.54
C ILE A 69 14.42 3.33 -8.06
N SER A 70 14.28 3.90 -6.88
CA SER A 70 13.00 4.24 -6.24
C SER A 70 12.42 5.54 -6.78
N GLU A 71 13.27 6.56 -6.99
CA GLU A 71 12.84 7.81 -7.61
C GLU A 71 12.65 7.66 -9.12
N PRO A 72 11.75 8.45 -9.74
CA PRO A 72 10.91 9.51 -9.14
C PRO A 72 9.54 9.02 -8.66
N ARG A 73 9.20 7.73 -8.82
CA ARG A 73 7.84 7.19 -8.62
C ARG A 73 7.86 5.93 -7.74
N PRO A 74 8.15 6.06 -6.43
CA PRO A 74 8.27 4.91 -5.52
C PRO A 74 6.92 4.31 -5.11
N LEU A 75 5.81 5.00 -5.40
CA LEU A 75 4.46 4.61 -5.04
C LEU A 75 3.56 4.71 -6.26
N LEU A 76 2.63 3.76 -6.40
CA LEU A 76 1.59 3.85 -7.41
C LEU A 76 0.58 4.91 -6.99
N MET A 77 0.48 5.99 -7.76
CA MET A 77 -0.43 7.10 -7.51
C MET A 77 -1.10 7.53 -8.82
N GLN A 78 -2.26 8.18 -8.72
CA GLN A 78 -2.89 8.78 -9.89
C GLN A 78 -1.97 9.85 -10.48
N ALA A 79 -2.02 10.03 -11.80
CA ALA A 79 -1.06 10.86 -12.53
C ALA A 79 -1.05 12.34 -12.06
N ASP A 80 -2.21 12.87 -11.67
CA ASP A 80 -2.36 14.23 -11.15
C ASP A 80 -1.70 14.40 -9.76
N ALA A 81 -1.83 13.41 -8.89
CA ALA A 81 -1.20 13.39 -7.59
C ALA A 81 0.33 13.26 -7.70
N GLU A 82 0.82 12.46 -8.66
CA GLU A 82 2.25 12.41 -9.00
C GLU A 82 2.76 13.78 -9.47
N ASP A 83 2.03 14.46 -10.36
CA ASP A 83 2.41 15.78 -10.88
C ASP A 83 2.45 16.84 -9.78
N LEU A 84 1.47 16.82 -8.87
CA LEU A 84 1.45 17.72 -7.71
C LEU A 84 2.62 17.46 -6.75
N LEU A 85 2.91 16.19 -6.44
CA LEU A 85 4.05 15.83 -5.57
C LEU A 85 5.37 16.25 -6.20
N LYS A 86 5.53 16.04 -7.51
CA LYS A 86 6.71 16.50 -8.24
C LYS A 86 6.85 18.02 -8.18
N ALA A 87 5.77 18.76 -8.43
CA ALA A 87 5.79 20.22 -8.38
C ALA A 87 6.15 20.75 -6.97
N GLN A 88 5.65 20.11 -5.92
CA GLN A 88 6.03 20.44 -4.54
C GLN A 88 7.53 20.19 -4.32
N ALA A 89 8.02 19.01 -4.69
CA ALA A 89 9.43 18.65 -4.52
C ALA A 89 10.36 19.61 -5.29
N ASP A 90 10.03 19.95 -6.54
CA ASP A 90 10.79 20.89 -7.38
C ASP A 90 10.80 22.32 -6.77
N ALA A 91 9.74 22.69 -6.04
CA ALA A 91 9.66 23.94 -5.29
C ALA A 91 10.31 23.89 -3.89
N GLY A 92 11.00 22.79 -3.54
CA GLY A 92 11.60 22.57 -2.22
C GLY A 92 10.58 22.36 -1.10
N MET A 93 9.33 22.08 -1.46
CA MET A 93 8.24 21.76 -0.55
C MET A 93 8.03 20.25 -0.48
N GLY A 94 7.65 19.72 0.68
CA GLY A 94 7.31 18.32 0.84
C GLY A 94 8.34 17.49 1.60
N LEU A 95 7.88 16.36 2.14
CA LEU A 95 8.66 15.47 2.97
C LEU A 95 9.23 14.33 2.12
N ARG A 96 10.55 14.29 1.95
CA ARG A 96 11.23 13.13 1.38
C ARG A 96 11.53 12.14 2.51
N THR A 97 10.74 11.07 2.59
CA THR A 97 11.01 9.97 3.54
C THR A 97 11.98 8.96 2.93
N LEU A 98 12.45 8.00 3.73
CA LEU A 98 13.47 7.03 3.32
C LEU A 98 13.10 6.23 2.05
N ILE A 99 11.81 5.92 1.84
CA ILE A 99 11.34 5.18 0.65
C ILE A 99 11.43 5.98 -0.66
N HIS A 100 11.65 7.29 -0.58
CA HIS A 100 11.80 8.18 -1.72
C HIS A 100 13.28 8.45 -2.04
N MET A 101 14.20 7.63 -1.53
CA MET A 101 15.63 7.90 -1.63
C MET A 101 16.34 6.72 -2.24
N ASP A 102 17.29 7.03 -3.12
CA ASP A 102 18.26 6.08 -3.64
C ASP A 102 19.65 6.31 -3.05
N ASP A 103 20.57 5.39 -3.33
CA ASP A 103 21.95 5.51 -2.87
C ASP A 103 22.69 6.65 -3.62
N PRO A 104 23.67 7.30 -2.96
CA PRO A 104 24.20 7.02 -1.62
C PRO A 104 23.43 7.69 -0.47
N HIS A 105 22.39 8.49 -0.78
CA HIS A 105 21.68 9.27 0.23
C HIS A 105 20.84 8.38 1.14
N HIS A 106 20.13 7.41 0.56
CA HIS A 106 19.33 6.41 1.28
C HIS A 106 20.13 5.73 2.39
N ARG A 107 21.33 5.21 2.10
CA ARG A 107 22.19 4.58 3.11
C ARG A 107 22.54 5.49 4.29
N LYS A 108 22.82 6.77 4.05
CA LYS A 108 23.14 7.74 5.11
C LYS A 108 21.95 8.00 6.02
N ILE A 109 20.77 8.21 5.44
CA ILE A 109 19.54 8.47 6.21
C ILE A 109 19.08 7.21 6.95
N ARG A 110 19.16 6.03 6.33
CA ARG A 110 18.84 4.75 6.97
C ARG A 110 19.68 4.48 8.22
N ALA A 111 20.96 4.87 8.19
CA ALA A 111 21.87 4.66 9.31
C ALA A 111 21.46 5.43 10.57
N ILE A 112 20.78 6.58 10.45
CA ILE A 112 20.34 7.41 11.59
C ILE A 112 19.36 6.63 12.48
N GLY A 113 18.41 5.90 11.88
CA GLY A 113 17.37 5.16 12.62
C GLY A 113 17.71 3.70 12.91
N ALA A 114 18.80 3.16 12.35
CA ALA A 114 19.09 1.73 12.39
C ALA A 114 19.20 1.17 13.82
N ASP A 115 19.73 1.94 14.75
CA ASP A 115 19.93 1.53 16.14
C ASP A 115 18.62 1.31 16.89
N TRP A 116 17.56 2.02 16.51
CA TRP A 116 16.23 1.88 17.11
C TRP A 116 15.58 0.54 16.76
N PHE A 117 16.02 -0.13 15.69
CA PHE A 117 15.48 -1.41 15.23
C PHE A 117 16.39 -2.60 15.56
N ARG A 118 17.46 -2.39 16.34
CA ARG A 118 18.33 -3.49 16.79
C ARG A 118 17.56 -4.46 17.70
N PRO A 119 17.96 -5.76 17.76
CA PRO A 119 17.26 -6.76 18.55
C PRO A 119 17.02 -6.37 20.02
N LYS A 120 17.96 -5.64 20.65
CA LYS A 120 17.77 -5.14 22.02
C LYS A 120 16.66 -4.09 22.10
N ALA A 121 16.70 -3.06 21.27
CA ALA A 121 15.68 -2.01 21.25
C ALA A 121 14.28 -2.59 20.97
N MET A 122 14.19 -3.59 20.07
CA MET A 122 12.94 -4.30 19.80
C MET A 122 12.42 -5.11 21.00
N ARG A 123 13.31 -5.76 21.77
CA ARG A 123 12.92 -6.46 23.01
C ARG A 123 12.41 -5.48 24.07
N ASP A 124 13.07 -4.33 24.22
CA ASP A 124 12.67 -3.30 25.17
C ASP A 124 11.30 -2.70 24.76
N LEU A 125 11.08 -2.45 23.45
CA LEU A 125 9.78 -2.02 22.92
C LEU A 125 8.68 -3.07 23.15
N LYS A 126 9.00 -4.36 22.99
CA LYS A 126 8.02 -5.45 23.17
C LYS A 126 7.38 -5.42 24.55
N VAL A 127 8.15 -5.19 25.61
CA VAL A 127 7.61 -5.10 26.99
C VAL A 127 6.49 -4.07 27.06
N ARG A 128 6.72 -2.89 26.50
CA ARG A 128 5.72 -1.82 26.49
C ARG A 128 4.52 -2.15 25.61
N VAL A 129 4.75 -2.77 24.45
CA VAL A 129 3.67 -3.22 23.56
C VAL A 129 2.79 -4.27 24.24
N ASP A 130 3.38 -5.24 24.94
CA ASP A 130 2.64 -6.29 25.65
C ASP A 130 1.74 -5.70 26.75
N GLU A 131 2.25 -4.74 27.52
CA GLU A 131 1.48 -4.01 28.54
C GLU A 131 0.27 -3.29 27.94
N LEU A 132 0.49 -2.55 26.84
CA LEU A 132 -0.56 -1.79 26.17
C LEU A 132 -1.59 -2.73 25.53
N ALA A 133 -1.13 -3.78 24.85
CA ALA A 133 -1.99 -4.79 24.26
C ALA A 133 -2.91 -5.42 25.31
N LYS A 134 -2.34 -5.87 26.44
CA LYS A 134 -3.13 -6.40 27.56
C LYS A 134 -4.17 -5.40 28.04
N ARG A 135 -3.76 -4.16 28.32
CA ARG A 135 -4.66 -3.10 28.80
C ARG A 135 -5.85 -2.88 27.88
N TYR A 136 -5.61 -2.76 26.57
CA TYR A 136 -6.67 -2.47 25.61
C TYR A 136 -7.57 -3.68 25.33
N VAL A 137 -7.03 -4.89 25.34
CA VAL A 137 -7.84 -6.13 25.26
C VAL A 137 -8.72 -6.29 26.51
N ASP A 138 -8.17 -6.06 27.70
CA ASP A 138 -8.93 -6.13 28.95
C ASP A 138 -10.04 -5.07 28.96
N ARG A 139 -9.75 -3.85 28.50
CA ARG A 139 -10.77 -2.79 28.34
C ARG A 139 -11.86 -3.20 27.36
N MET A 140 -11.50 -3.77 26.20
CA MET A 140 -12.48 -4.25 25.21
C MET A 140 -13.38 -5.35 25.79
N ARG A 141 -12.81 -6.29 26.56
CA ARG A 141 -13.58 -7.35 27.24
C ARG A 141 -14.54 -6.81 28.29
N ALA A 142 -14.16 -5.75 28.99
CA ALA A 142 -14.99 -5.10 30.00
C ALA A 142 -16.07 -4.18 29.41
N MET A 143 -16.03 -3.89 28.11
CA MET A 143 -17.08 -3.09 27.47
C MET A 143 -18.37 -3.91 27.38
N PRO A 144 -19.51 -3.38 27.87
CA PRO A 144 -20.79 -4.05 27.69
C PRO A 144 -21.09 -4.20 26.20
N ALA A 145 -21.65 -5.34 25.81
CA ALA A 145 -22.11 -5.55 24.44
C ALA A 145 -23.05 -4.40 24.05
N ARG A 146 -22.77 -3.73 22.93
CA ARG A 146 -23.71 -2.73 22.40
C ARG A 146 -24.99 -3.46 22.01
N ASN A 147 -26.05 -3.27 22.78
CA ASN A 147 -27.39 -3.73 22.41
C ASN A 147 -27.79 -3.09 21.07
N ALA A 148 -27.84 -3.88 20.01
CA ALA A 148 -28.30 -3.47 18.68
C ALA A 148 -29.83 -3.34 18.62
N THR A 149 -30.44 -2.71 19.62
CA THR A 149 -31.90 -2.56 19.77
C THR A 149 -32.26 -1.14 20.19
N SER A 150 -31.93 -0.17 19.34
CA SER A 150 -32.62 1.14 19.33
C SER A 150 -32.43 1.86 18.00
N SER A 151 -33.05 1.34 16.92
CA SER A 151 -33.28 2.16 15.73
C SER A 151 -34.53 1.80 14.91
N ARG A 152 -35.43 0.93 15.42
CA ARG A 152 -36.62 0.49 14.67
C ARG A 152 -37.94 1.12 15.12
N ARG A 153 -37.91 2.27 15.80
CA ARG A 153 -39.11 3.06 16.14
C ARG A 153 -38.95 4.53 15.74
N SER A 154 -39.20 4.83 14.46
CA SER A 154 -39.74 6.13 13.99
C SER A 154 -39.79 6.21 12.46
N ARG A 155 -40.43 5.24 11.80
CA ARG A 155 -40.90 5.42 10.41
C ARG A 155 -42.34 4.92 10.28
N SER A 156 -43.24 5.53 11.04
CA SER A 156 -44.67 5.54 10.72
C SER A 156 -45.25 6.84 11.27
N SER A 157 -45.37 7.85 10.41
CA SER A 157 -46.39 8.91 10.43
C SER A 157 -45.92 10.10 9.60
N SER A 158 -46.20 10.05 8.30
CA SER A 158 -46.50 11.24 7.48
C SER A 158 -46.76 10.83 6.02
N ARG A 159 -47.99 10.36 5.75
CA ARG A 159 -48.57 10.44 4.41
C ARG A 159 -50.04 10.80 4.56
N SER A 160 -50.29 12.10 4.63
CA SER A 160 -51.59 12.71 4.33
C SER A 160 -51.34 14.14 3.87
N THR A 161 -52.17 14.51 2.88
CA THR A 161 -52.23 15.70 2.02
C THR A 161 -51.12 15.86 1.00
#